data_AF-A0A2V8S2L2-F1
#
_entry.id   AF-A0A2V8S2L2-F1
#
_cell.length_a   1.000
_cell.length_b   1.000
_cell.length_c   1.000
_cell.angle_alpha   90.00
_cell.angle_beta   90.00
_cell.angle_gamma   90.00
#
_symmetry.space_group_name_H-M   'P 1'
#
loop_
_entity.id
_entity.type
_entity.pdbx_description
1 polymer ?
#
loop_
_entity_poly.entity_id
_entity_poly.type
_entity_poly.pdbx_seq_one_letter_code
_entity_poly.pdbx_strand_id
1 'polypeptide(L)'
;MILAVVNSINGIPIRLTEERWEHIVDRRPHMTSYLEATLTAVEHPTVILRGRRGRRGQTGQVYVAVLALGPDHYLHIAYREFKSQADGFIITATLEADFDERLVIWRAQEQ
;
A
#
# COMPACT_ATOMS: atom_id res chain seq x y z
N MET A 1 16.61 5.99 -7.29
CA MET A 1 15.87 7.23 -7.62
C MET A 1 14.46 7.15 -7.04
N ILE A 2 13.69 8.25 -6.97
CA ILE A 2 12.24 8.16 -6.78
C ILE A 2 11.66 7.67 -8.11
N LEU A 3 10.90 6.57 -8.05
CA LEU A 3 10.25 5.98 -9.22
C LEU A 3 8.89 6.65 -9.47
N ALA A 4 8.09 6.81 -8.41
CA ALA A 4 6.78 7.46 -8.47
C ALA A 4 6.37 8.02 -7.10
N VAL A 5 5.41 8.95 -7.12
CA VAL A 5 4.72 9.48 -5.93
C VAL A 5 3.23 9.55 -6.24
N VAL A 6 2.42 8.99 -5.35
CA VAL A 6 0.94 9.06 -5.42
C VAL A 6 0.39 9.52 -4.08
N ASN A 7 -0.80 10.11 -4.06
CA ASN A 7 -1.42 10.55 -2.81
C ASN A 7 -2.28 9.44 -2.22
N SER A 8 -2.17 9.18 -0.92
CA SER A 8 -3.09 8.28 -0.25
C SER A 8 -4.49 8.90 -0.12
N ILE A 9 -5.46 8.09 0.32
CA ILE A 9 -6.83 8.59 0.65
C ILE A 9 -6.85 9.68 1.73
N ASN A 10 -5.76 9.84 2.50
CA ASN A 10 -5.60 10.90 3.50
C ASN A 10 -4.93 12.16 2.93
N GLY A 11 -4.65 12.19 1.62
CA GLY A 11 -3.93 13.28 0.95
C GLY A 11 -2.43 13.32 1.29
N ILE A 12 -1.86 12.25 1.85
CA ILE A 12 -0.44 12.17 2.17
C ILE A 12 0.31 11.63 0.96
N PRO A 13 1.38 12.29 0.47
CA PRO A 13 2.18 11.77 -0.64
C PRO A 13 2.96 10.53 -0.18
N ILE A 14 2.82 9.46 -0.95
CA ILE A 14 3.46 8.16 -0.73
C ILE A 14 4.43 7.92 -1.87
N ARG A 15 5.72 7.85 -1.54
CA ARG A 15 6.77 7.59 -2.53
C ARG A 15 7.08 6.11 -2.67
N LEU A 16 7.35 5.72 -3.91
CA LEU A 16 8.00 4.46 -4.26
C LEU A 16 9.36 4.79 -4.88
N THR A 17 10.43 4.22 -4.34
CA THR A 17 11.79 4.34 -4.89
C THR A 17 12.12 3.10 -5.73
N GLU A 18 13.02 3.25 -6.69
CA GLU A 18 13.52 2.14 -7.51
C GLU A 18 14.07 1.01 -6.63
N GLU A 19 14.99 1.33 -5.69
CA GLU A 19 15.56 0.35 -4.75
C GLU A 19 14.47 -0.42 -3.98
N ARG A 20 13.39 0.26 -3.60
CA ARG A 20 12.27 -0.39 -2.88
C ARG A 20 11.47 -1.30 -3.81
N TRP A 21 11.24 -0.86 -5.05
CA TRP A 21 10.56 -1.66 -6.06
C TRP A 21 11.37 -2.90 -6.45
N GLU A 22 12.66 -2.74 -6.72
CA GLU A 22 13.60 -3.83 -6.96
C GLU A 22 13.60 -4.82 -5.79
N HIS A 23 13.67 -4.35 -4.55
CA HIS A 23 13.59 -5.22 -3.37
C HIS A 23 12.29 -6.02 -3.28
N ILE A 24 11.16 -5.44 -3.70
CA ILE A 24 9.86 -6.13 -3.73
C ILE A 24 9.89 -7.22 -4.81
N VAL A 25 10.33 -6.89 -6.02
CA VAL A 25 10.39 -7.80 -7.16
C VAL A 25 11.40 -8.93 -6.94
N ASP A 26 12.57 -8.65 -6.39
CA ASP A 26 13.59 -9.65 -6.08
C ASP A 26 13.07 -10.72 -5.12
N ARG A 27 12.24 -10.31 -4.15
CA ARG A 27 11.58 -11.24 -3.22
C ARG A 27 10.34 -11.90 -3.81
N ARG A 28 9.71 -11.26 -4.79
CA ARG A 28 8.42 -11.66 -5.38
C ARG A 28 8.43 -11.38 -6.89
N PRO A 29 9.05 -12.24 -7.71
CA PRO A 29 9.21 -11.98 -9.15
C PRO A 29 7.90 -11.80 -9.92
N HIS A 30 6.80 -12.36 -9.41
CA HIS A 30 5.46 -12.16 -9.97
C HIS A 30 4.98 -10.70 -9.89
N MET A 31 5.56 -9.87 -9.04
CA MET A 31 5.19 -8.46 -8.86
C MET A 31 5.62 -7.54 -10.01
N THR A 32 6.52 -7.99 -10.90
CA THR A 32 7.08 -7.15 -11.99
C THR A 32 6.01 -6.47 -12.84
N SER A 33 4.87 -7.12 -13.05
CA SER A 33 3.76 -6.59 -13.87
C SER A 33 2.74 -5.74 -13.09
N TYR A 34 2.96 -5.51 -11.78
CA TYR A 34 2.00 -4.87 -10.88
C TYR A 34 2.45 -3.49 -10.39
N LEU A 35 3.40 -2.84 -11.06
CA LEU A 35 3.87 -1.50 -10.66
C LEU A 35 2.71 -0.49 -10.66
N GLU A 36 2.01 -0.36 -11.78
CA GLU A 36 0.86 0.56 -11.92
C GLU A 36 -0.27 0.20 -10.94
N ALA A 37 -0.58 -1.09 -10.79
CA ALA A 37 -1.58 -1.56 -9.84
C ALA A 37 -1.18 -1.25 -8.39
N THR A 38 0.12 -1.29 -8.05
CA THR A 38 0.64 -0.94 -6.73
C THR A 38 0.42 0.53 -6.42
N LEU A 39 0.68 1.41 -7.38
CA LEU A 39 0.42 2.85 -7.24
C LEU A 39 -1.08 3.13 -7.14
N THR A 40 -1.86 2.52 -8.03
CA THR A 40 -3.33 2.60 -8.04
C THR A 40 -3.93 2.15 -6.72
N ALA A 41 -3.43 1.06 -6.12
CA ALA A 41 -3.94 0.57 -4.85
C ALA A 41 -3.76 1.59 -3.72
N VAL A 42 -2.70 2.41 -3.75
CA VAL A 42 -2.48 3.45 -2.72
C VAL A 42 -3.38 4.67 -2.96
N GLU A 43 -3.56 5.06 -4.22
CA GLU A 43 -4.33 6.25 -4.61
C GLU A 43 -5.85 6.01 -4.61
N HIS A 44 -6.27 4.87 -5.15
CA HIS A 44 -7.65 4.45 -5.31
C HIS A 44 -7.86 2.99 -4.82
N PRO A 45 -7.67 2.72 -3.52
CA PRO A 45 -7.88 1.40 -2.94
C PRO A 45 -9.35 1.01 -2.99
N THR A 46 -9.62 -0.30 -3.06
CA THR A 46 -10.94 -0.86 -2.78
C THR A 46 -11.24 -0.77 -1.29
N VAL A 47 -10.28 -1.16 -0.44
CA VAL A 47 -10.39 -1.03 1.03
C VAL A 47 -9.04 -0.66 1.64
N ILE A 48 -9.06 -0.02 2.81
CA ILE A 48 -7.88 0.19 3.66
C ILE A 48 -8.04 -0.62 4.94
N LEU A 49 -7.02 -1.42 5.24
CA LEU A 49 -6.88 -2.14 6.49
C LEU A 49 -5.96 -1.40 7.46
N ARG A 50 -6.20 -1.62 8.74
CA ARG A 50 -5.27 -1.24 9.81
C ARG A 50 -3.99 -2.07 9.69
N GLY A 51 -2.88 -1.40 9.37
CA GLY A 51 -1.58 -2.03 9.37
C GLY A 51 -1.05 -2.32 10.78
N ARG A 52 -0.08 -3.24 10.86
CA ARG A 52 0.57 -3.56 12.14
C ARG A 52 1.32 -2.33 12.68
N ARG A 53 1.17 -2.08 13.98
CA ARG A 53 1.92 -1.03 14.66
C ARG A 53 3.41 -1.35 14.56
N GLY A 54 4.23 -0.34 14.23
CA GLY A 54 5.68 -0.48 14.24
C GLY A 54 6.22 -0.81 15.64
N ARG A 55 7.51 -1.10 15.73
CA ARG A 55 8.19 -1.33 17.02
C ARG A 55 8.08 -0.08 17.91
N ARG A 56 8.17 -0.26 19.23
CA ARG A 56 8.15 0.86 20.21
C ARG A 56 9.18 1.92 19.80
N GLY A 57 8.76 3.17 19.67
CA GLY A 57 9.59 4.29 19.22
C GLY A 57 9.54 4.57 17.71
N GLN A 58 8.93 3.71 16.89
CA GLN A 58 8.66 4.05 15.49
C GLN A 58 7.48 5.02 15.40
N THR A 59 7.68 6.11 14.66
CA THR A 59 6.64 7.08 14.31
C THR A 59 5.97 6.71 12.99
N GLY A 60 4.82 7.33 12.73
CA GLY A 60 4.02 7.07 11.54
C GLY A 60 3.02 5.93 11.70
N GLN A 61 1.94 6.00 10.95
CA GLN A 61 0.88 4.99 10.94
C GLN A 61 1.07 4.08 9.73
N VAL A 62 0.98 2.77 9.96
CA VAL A 62 1.02 1.78 8.87
C VAL A 62 -0.41 1.45 8.48
N TYR A 63 -0.63 1.42 7.17
CA TYR A 63 -1.87 1.03 6.53
C TYR A 63 -1.59 -0.09 5.54
N VAL A 64 -2.62 -0.84 5.19
CA VAL A 64 -2.58 -1.78 4.07
C VAL A 64 -3.69 -1.36 3.11
N ALA A 65 -3.30 -0.84 1.95
CA ALA A 65 -4.19 -0.61 0.85
C ALA A 65 -4.46 -1.93 0.13
N VAL A 66 -5.72 -2.24 -0.12
CA VAL A 66 -6.12 -3.43 -0.86
C VAL A 66 -6.86 -3.00 -2.12
N LEU A 67 -6.38 -3.49 -3.25
CA LEU A 67 -7.02 -3.35 -4.55
C LEU A 67 -7.54 -4.71 -4.99
N ALA A 68 -8.85 -4.82 -5.21
CA ALA A 68 -9.46 -6.00 -5.78
C ALA A 68 -9.16 -6.05 -7.29
N LEU A 69 -8.46 -7.09 -7.73
CA LEU A 69 -8.13 -7.34 -9.14
C LEU A 69 -9.09 -8.33 -9.80
N GLY A 70 -9.84 -9.08 -8.99
CA GLY A 70 -10.84 -10.06 -9.40
C GLY A 70 -11.32 -10.90 -8.21
N PRO A 71 -12.15 -11.92 -8.44
CA PRO A 71 -12.52 -12.89 -7.41
C PRO A 71 -11.27 -13.56 -6.83
N ASP A 72 -11.17 -13.59 -5.51
CA ASP A 72 -10.04 -14.18 -4.75
C ASP A 72 -8.65 -13.71 -5.21
N HIS A 73 -8.57 -12.45 -5.70
CA HIS A 73 -7.33 -11.88 -6.21
C HIS A 73 -7.21 -10.43 -5.76
N TYR A 74 -6.42 -10.22 -4.70
CA TYR A 74 -6.25 -8.93 -4.08
C TYR A 74 -4.77 -8.52 -4.06
N LEU A 75 -4.52 -7.26 -4.37
CA LEU A 75 -3.21 -6.66 -4.25
C LEU A 75 -3.11 -5.86 -2.95
N HIS A 76 -2.24 -6.31 -2.05
CA HIS A 76 -2.04 -5.74 -0.71
C HIS A 76 -0.77 -4.90 -0.70
N ILE A 77 -0.93 -3.59 -0.49
CA ILE A 77 0.17 -2.63 -0.41
C ILE A 77 0.28 -2.13 1.01
N ALA A 78 1.34 -2.55 1.71
CA ALA A 78 1.66 -1.98 3.01
C ALA A 78 2.46 -0.69 2.82
N TYR A 79 1.97 0.41 3.38
CA TYR A 79 2.64 1.70 3.32
C TYR A 79 2.56 2.42 4.66
N ARG A 80 3.46 3.40 4.85
CA ARG A 80 3.53 4.19 6.07
C ARG A 80 3.29 5.65 5.77
N GLU A 81 2.48 6.29 6.60
CA GLU A 81 2.22 7.72 6.58
C GLU A 81 2.81 8.43 7.81
N PHE A 82 3.41 9.58 7.58
CA PHE A 82 3.87 10.53 8.60
C PHE A 82 3.08 11.83 8.46
N LYS A 83 1.89 11.87 9.07
CA LYS A 83 0.96 13.02 8.94
C LYS A 83 1.59 14.37 9.26
N SER A 84 2.45 14.46 10.28
CA SER A 84 3.11 15.72 10.67
C SER A 84 4.14 16.23 9.66
N GLN A 85 4.68 15.35 8.82
CA GLN A 85 5.69 15.67 7.81
C GLN A 85 5.11 15.70 6.40
N ALA A 86 3.84 15.33 6.24
CA ALA A 86 3.20 15.09 4.94
C ALA A 86 4.11 14.23 4.03
N ASP A 87 4.65 13.14 4.56
CA ASP A 87 5.49 12.19 3.83
C ASP A 87 5.03 10.76 4.12
N GLY A 88 5.35 9.85 3.21
CA GLY A 88 5.06 8.44 3.34
C GLY A 88 5.77 7.62 2.30
N PHE A 89 5.84 6.31 2.51
CA PHE A 89 6.49 5.41 1.57
C PHE A 89 5.88 4.02 1.58
N ILE A 90 6.02 3.32 0.44
CA ILE A 90 5.62 1.92 0.30
C ILE A 90 6.64 1.03 1.00
N ILE A 91 6.16 0.13 1.85
CA ILE A 91 6.99 -0.86 2.58
C ILE A 91 7.11 -2.13 1.75
N THR A 92 5.99 -2.69 1.31
CA THR A 92 5.95 -3.95 0.53
C THR A 92 4.62 -4.07 -0.21
N ALA A 93 4.58 -4.98 -1.19
CA ALA A 93 3.43 -5.26 -2.03
C ALA A 93 3.32 -6.77 -2.23
N THR A 94 2.11 -7.33 -2.09
CA THR A 94 1.86 -8.77 -2.13
C THR A 94 0.52 -9.08 -2.78
N LEU A 95 0.44 -10.20 -3.53
CA LEU A 95 -0.83 -10.77 -3.95
C LEU A 95 -1.33 -11.73 -2.88
N GLU A 96 -2.60 -11.62 -2.53
CA GLU A 96 -3.28 -12.49 -1.57
C GLU A 96 -4.66 -12.87 -2.10
N ALA A 97 -5.19 -14.00 -1.64
CA ALA A 97 -6.50 -14.48 -2.07
C ALA A 97 -7.68 -13.82 -1.32
N ASP A 98 -7.41 -13.19 -0.17
CA ASP A 98 -8.42 -12.57 0.68
C ASP A 98 -7.79 -11.52 1.62
N PHE A 99 -8.62 -10.75 2.32
CA PHE A 99 -8.20 -9.84 3.38
C PHE A 99 -9.07 -9.96 4.63
N ASP A 100 -8.49 -9.65 5.80
CA ASP A 100 -9.23 -9.70 7.06
C ASP A 100 -10.19 -8.51 7.18
N GLU A 101 -11.48 -8.77 7.01
CA GLU A 101 -12.55 -7.76 7.14
C GLU A 101 -12.55 -7.04 8.49
N ARG A 102 -12.08 -7.68 9.57
CA ARG A 102 -12.03 -7.09 10.91
C ARG A 102 -10.99 -5.98 11.03
N LEU A 103 -10.01 -5.96 10.12
CA LEU A 103 -8.98 -4.93 10.07
C LEU A 103 -9.40 -3.74 9.19
N VAL A 104 -10.52 -3.82 8.46
CA VAL A 104 -10.98 -2.75 7.58
C VAL A 104 -11.30 -1.51 8.42
N ILE A 105 -10.71 -0.38 8.03
CA ILE A 105 -10.95 0.94 8.64
C ILE A 105 -11.54 1.95 7.65
N TRP A 106 -11.54 1.61 6.36
CA TRP A 106 -12.15 2.42 5.30
C TRP A 106 -12.46 1.52 4.10
N ARG A 107 -13.56 1.81 3.40
CA ARG A 107 -13.94 1.18 2.14
C ARG A 107 -14.27 2.27 1.13
N ALA A 108 -13.91 2.05 -0.13
CA ALA A 108 -14.40 2.88 -1.22
C ALA A 108 -15.93 2.81 -1.25
N GLN A 109 -16.57 3.96 -1.37
CA GLN A 109 -18.01 4.02 -1.60
C GLN A 109 -18.20 3.83 -3.11
N GLU A 110 -18.98 2.83 -3.53
CA GLU A 110 -19.46 2.76 -4.92
C GLU A 110 -20.31 4.01 -5.17
N GLN A 111 -19.90 4.84 -6.13
CA GLN A 111 -20.73 5.93 -6.65
C GLN A 111 -21.66 5.41 -7.74
#